data_AF-A0A9C7QNJ6-F1
#
_entry.id   AF-A0A9C7QNJ6-F1
#
_cell.length_a   1.000
_cell.length_b   1.000
_cell.length_c   1.000
_cell.angle_alpha   90.00
_cell.angle_beta   90.00
_cell.angle_gamma   90.00
#
_symmetry.space_group_name_H-M   'P 1'
#
loop_
_entity.id
_entity.type
_entity.pdbx_description
1 polymer ?
#
loop_
_entity_poly.entity_id
_entity_poly.type
_entity_poly.pdbx_seq_one_letter_code
_entity_poly.pdbx_strand_id
1 'polypeptide(L)'
;MITNTRNGEILLSINEYQSDFSANYTDCHDSVKYPHLFIFAMSFVWQYYRHDSSFYDNTYESTHWDSYDLGEPHFIFYSMEQQAAMIADYWLLKKHDFREYEKLSSYKKHEQFKFNVRKELLDKYESILWAHIRIV
;
A
#
# COMPACT_ATOMS: atom_id res chain seq x y z
N MET A 1 8.83 4.66 9.98
CA MET A 1 8.82 3.19 10.22
C MET A 1 7.55 2.86 10.96
N ILE A 2 6.66 2.12 10.29
CA ILE A 2 5.44 1.58 10.90
C ILE A 2 5.81 0.24 11.53
N THR A 3 5.53 0.03 12.81
CA THR A 3 5.76 -1.28 13.44
C THR A 3 4.52 -1.79 14.13
N ASN A 4 4.33 -3.11 14.05
CA ASN A 4 3.41 -3.90 14.86
C ASN A 4 1.91 -3.69 14.59
N THR A 5 1.24 -4.75 14.12
CA THR A 5 -0.21 -4.94 14.16
C THR A 5 -0.64 -5.98 15.19
N ARG A 6 -0.22 -5.84 16.45
CA ARG A 6 -0.83 -6.59 17.56
C ARG A 6 -2.25 -6.08 17.78
N ASN A 7 -3.22 -7.00 17.80
CA ASN A 7 -4.63 -6.70 18.05
C ASN A 7 -5.27 -5.69 17.08
N GLY A 8 -4.69 -5.49 15.89
CA GLY A 8 -5.16 -4.50 14.93
C GLY A 8 -4.79 -3.05 15.25
N GLU A 9 -3.88 -2.81 16.20
CA GLU A 9 -3.29 -1.49 16.45
C GLU A 9 -2.15 -1.21 15.47
N ILE A 10 -1.74 0.04 15.25
CA ILE A 10 -0.60 0.39 14.40
C ILE A 10 0.31 1.34 15.20
N LEU A 11 1.61 1.06 15.28
CA LEU A 11 2.58 2.02 15.79
C LEU A 11 3.20 2.78 14.61
N LEU A 12 3.02 4.09 14.62
CA LEU A 12 3.63 5.02 13.67
C LEU A 12 4.80 5.74 14.33
N SER A 13 5.84 6.07 13.56
CA SER A 13 6.86 6.99 14.04
C SER A 13 6.22 8.33 14.39
N ILE A 14 6.69 8.99 15.45
CA ILE A 14 6.20 10.33 15.85
C ILE A 14 6.27 11.33 14.69
N ASN A 15 7.28 11.21 13.82
CA ASN A 15 7.47 12.09 12.66
C ASN A 15 6.47 11.82 11.51
N GLU A 16 5.77 10.69 11.57
CA GLU A 16 4.80 10.22 10.57
C GLU A 16 3.35 10.31 11.10
N TYR A 17 3.17 10.47 12.42
CA TYR A 17 1.86 10.57 13.05
C TYR A 17 1.16 11.89 12.71
N GLN A 18 -0.13 11.79 12.43
CA GLN A 18 -1.05 12.91 12.32
C GLN A 18 -2.30 12.62 13.15
N SER A 19 -2.89 13.66 13.75
CA SER A 19 -4.14 13.51 14.51
C SER A 19 -5.34 13.19 13.61
N ASP A 20 -5.29 13.62 12.35
CA ASP A 20 -6.26 13.29 11.31
C ASP A 20 -5.58 13.15 9.94
N PHE A 21 -5.36 11.91 9.50
CA PHE A 21 -4.74 11.61 8.21
C PHE A 21 -5.59 12.04 7.00
N SER A 22 -6.86 12.39 7.20
CA SER A 22 -7.77 12.88 6.17
C SER A 22 -7.91 14.41 6.14
N ALA A 23 -7.20 15.12 7.01
CA ALA A 23 -7.28 16.57 7.12
C ALA A 23 -6.89 17.29 5.82
N ASN A 24 -7.38 18.52 5.67
CA ASN A 24 -6.94 19.43 4.62
C ASN A 24 -5.62 20.09 5.05
N TYR A 25 -4.49 19.50 4.63
CA TYR A 25 -3.16 20.05 4.91
C TYR A 25 -2.89 21.29 4.06
N THR A 26 -2.11 22.23 4.60
CA THR A 26 -1.71 23.44 3.86
C THR A 26 -0.73 23.15 2.73
N ASP A 27 0.06 22.08 2.87
CA ASP A 27 0.91 21.56 1.79
C ASP A 27 0.11 20.55 0.94
N CYS A 28 0.11 20.75 -0.37
CA CYS A 28 -0.65 19.91 -1.29
C CYS A 28 -0.07 18.49 -1.41
N HIS A 29 1.22 18.30 -1.19
CA HIS A 29 1.85 16.97 -1.15
C HIS A 29 1.48 16.24 0.13
N ASP A 30 1.43 16.94 1.27
CA ASP A 30 1.02 16.33 2.54
C ASP A 30 -0.43 15.85 2.50
N SER A 31 -1.30 16.59 1.78
CA SER A 31 -2.70 16.19 1.52
C SER A 31 -2.85 14.89 0.71
N VAL A 32 -1.77 14.39 0.11
CA VAL A 32 -1.72 13.11 -0.62
C VAL A 32 -0.93 12.05 0.15
N LYS A 33 0.24 12.45 0.68
CA LYS A 33 1.16 11.60 1.42
C LYS A 33 0.53 11.00 2.67
N TYR A 34 -0.16 11.79 3.49
CA TYR A 34 -0.71 11.27 4.74
C TYR A 34 -1.86 10.28 4.53
N PRO A 35 -2.84 10.52 3.63
CA PRO A 35 -3.81 9.51 3.24
C PRO A 35 -3.17 8.23 2.65
N HIS A 36 -2.14 8.35 1.81
CA HIS A 36 -1.42 7.20 1.25
C HIS A 36 -0.77 6.35 2.34
N LEU A 37 -0.07 6.99 3.28
CA LEU A 37 0.53 6.33 4.44
C LEU A 37 -0.52 5.65 5.31
N PHE A 38 -1.64 6.31 5.54
CA PHE A 38 -2.75 5.76 6.31
C PHE A 38 -3.31 4.49 5.66
N ILE A 39 -3.49 4.47 4.35
CA ILE A 39 -3.99 3.30 3.62
C ILE A 39 -2.99 2.16 3.64
N PHE A 40 -1.69 2.45 3.49
CA PHE A 40 -0.63 1.47 3.68
C PHE A 40 -0.71 0.83 5.07
N ALA A 41 -0.84 1.66 6.12
CA ALA A 41 -0.94 1.19 7.49
C ALA A 41 -2.21 0.36 7.75
N MET A 42 -3.37 0.84 7.28
CA MET A 42 -4.65 0.16 7.42
C MET A 42 -4.72 -1.17 6.65
N SER A 43 -3.87 -1.35 5.63
CA SER A 43 -3.75 -2.64 4.95
C SER A 43 -3.25 -3.74 5.88
N PHE A 44 -2.34 -3.42 6.82
CA PHE A 44 -1.90 -4.38 7.84
C PHE A 44 -3.01 -4.72 8.84
N VAL A 45 -3.88 -3.75 9.17
CA VAL A 45 -5.04 -3.99 10.03
C VAL A 45 -6.05 -4.89 9.32
N TRP A 46 -6.32 -4.63 8.05
CA TRP A 46 -7.19 -5.49 7.24
C TRP A 46 -6.62 -6.92 7.11
N GLN A 47 -5.32 -7.03 6.86
CA GLN A 47 -4.61 -8.30 6.82
C GLN A 47 -4.77 -9.06 8.15
N TYR A 48 -4.56 -8.40 9.29
CA TYR A 48 -4.74 -8.97 10.62
C TYR A 48 -6.14 -9.58 10.80
N TYR A 49 -7.20 -8.86 10.44
CA TYR A 49 -8.57 -9.36 10.56
C TYR A 49 -8.94 -10.43 9.53
N ARG A 50 -8.24 -10.50 8.39
CA ARG A 50 -8.51 -11.48 7.33
C ARG A 50 -7.80 -12.82 7.56
N HIS A 51 -6.65 -12.83 8.24
CA HIS A 51 -5.91 -14.05 8.51
C HIS A 51 -6.41 -14.71 9.81
N ASP A 52 -7.16 -15.81 9.66
CA ASP A 52 -7.64 -16.63 10.77
C ASP A 52 -6.49 -17.44 11.40
N SER A 53 -6.34 -17.34 12.74
CA SER A 53 -5.49 -18.08 13.69
C SER A 53 -4.00 -18.38 13.40
N SER A 54 -3.54 -18.43 12.15
CA SER A 54 -2.12 -18.61 11.76
C SER A 54 -1.26 -17.36 11.98
N PHE A 55 -1.89 -16.24 12.30
CA PHE A 55 -1.24 -14.96 12.60
C PHE A 55 -0.89 -14.79 14.09
N TYR A 56 -1.17 -15.78 14.94
CA TYR A 56 -1.00 -15.64 16.39
C TYR A 56 0.46 -15.49 16.87
N ASP A 57 1.46 -15.75 16.01
CA ASP A 57 2.88 -15.53 16.33
C ASP A 57 3.28 -14.07 15.98
N ASN A 58 2.71 -13.15 16.76
CA ASN A 58 2.55 -11.72 16.47
C ASN A 58 3.76 -10.84 16.87
N THR A 59 4.81 -10.85 16.04
CA THR A 59 5.72 -9.71 15.89
C THR A 59 6.07 -9.53 14.41
N TYR A 60 5.13 -8.98 13.66
CA TYR A 60 5.43 -8.46 12.34
C TYR A 60 6.11 -7.09 12.50
N GLU A 61 7.42 -7.07 12.29
CA GLU A 61 8.18 -5.84 12.11
C GLU A 61 8.25 -5.54 10.62
N SER A 62 7.59 -4.45 10.19
CA SER A 62 7.69 -4.00 8.80
C SER A 62 9.16 -3.72 8.49
N THR A 63 9.68 -4.40 7.49
CA THR A 63 10.99 -4.09 6.93
C THR A 63 10.87 -2.97 5.90
N HIS A 64 11.99 -2.30 5.57
CA HIS A 64 12.03 -1.22 4.58
C HIS A 64 11.89 -1.72 3.12
N TRP A 65 11.42 -2.95 2.92
CA TRP A 65 11.29 -3.62 1.62
C TRP A 65 9.87 -3.50 1.06
N ASP A 66 9.35 -2.28 1.05
CA ASP A 66 8.10 -1.95 0.37
C ASP A 66 8.24 -1.95 -1.16
N SER A 67 9.46 -2.04 -1.70
CA SER A 67 9.68 -2.22 -3.14
C SER A 67 9.19 -3.59 -3.62
N TYR A 68 8.42 -3.60 -4.71
CA TYR A 68 7.95 -4.80 -5.38
C TYR A 68 8.05 -4.69 -6.90
N ASP A 69 7.86 -5.82 -7.58
CA ASP A 69 7.57 -5.86 -9.00
C ASP A 69 6.16 -6.38 -9.26
N LEU A 70 5.63 -6.18 -10.46
CA LEU A 70 4.31 -6.66 -10.86
C LEU A 70 4.41 -8.01 -11.61
N GLY A 71 5.42 -8.82 -11.26
CA GLY A 71 5.75 -10.08 -11.93
C GLY A 71 4.93 -11.27 -11.44
N GLU A 72 4.51 -11.28 -10.18
CA GLU A 72 3.79 -12.40 -9.60
C GLU A 72 2.36 -12.52 -10.14
N PRO A 73 1.84 -13.74 -10.32
CA PRO A 73 0.53 -13.97 -10.91
C PRO A 73 -0.63 -13.63 -9.97
N HIS A 74 -0.43 -13.68 -8.65
CA HIS A 74 -1.49 -13.47 -7.65
C HIS A 74 -1.00 -12.65 -6.46
N PHE A 75 -1.92 -11.87 -5.88
CA PHE A 75 -1.67 -11.01 -4.73
C PHE A 75 -1.06 -11.73 -3.52
N ILE A 76 -1.44 -12.99 -3.29
CA ILE A 76 -0.97 -13.80 -2.16
C ILE A 76 0.50 -14.20 -2.24
N PHE A 77 1.15 -14.07 -3.41
CA PHE A 77 2.56 -14.41 -3.58
C PHE A 77 3.50 -13.27 -3.16
N TYR A 78 2.96 -12.08 -2.93
CA TYR A 78 3.68 -10.95 -2.39
C TYR A 78 3.80 -11.03 -0.87
N SER A 79 4.88 -10.47 -0.31
CA SER A 79 4.98 -10.29 1.15
C SER A 79 3.84 -9.40 1.66
N MET A 80 3.62 -9.40 2.97
CA MET A 80 2.58 -8.56 3.58
C MET A 80 2.86 -7.06 3.36
N GLU A 81 4.14 -6.64 3.43
CA GLU A 81 4.54 -5.26 3.13
C GLU A 81 4.24 -4.91 1.68
N GLN A 82 4.61 -5.79 0.76
CA GLN A 82 4.40 -5.59 -0.67
C GLN A 82 2.91 -5.53 -1.00
N GLN A 83 2.10 -6.41 -0.40
CA GLN A 83 0.64 -6.37 -0.50
C GLN A 83 0.07 -5.03 0.00
N ALA A 84 0.52 -4.55 1.16
CA ALA A 84 0.10 -3.26 1.70
C ALA A 84 0.52 -2.09 0.80
N ALA A 85 1.75 -2.12 0.29
CA ALA A 85 2.28 -1.12 -0.64
C ALA A 85 1.47 -1.09 -1.95
N MET A 86 1.16 -2.26 -2.50
CA MET A 86 0.32 -2.37 -3.70
C MET A 86 -1.09 -1.81 -3.51
N ILE A 87 -1.72 -2.05 -2.35
CA ILE A 87 -3.04 -1.49 -2.05
C ILE A 87 -2.97 0.05 -1.98
N ALA A 88 -1.98 0.58 -1.26
CA ALA A 88 -1.78 2.02 -1.10
C ALA A 88 -1.46 2.71 -2.45
N ASP A 89 -0.55 2.13 -3.23
CA ASP A 89 -0.15 2.64 -4.54
C ASP A 89 -1.28 2.59 -5.57
N TYR A 90 -2.10 1.53 -5.56
CA TYR A 90 -3.30 1.45 -6.41
C TYR A 90 -4.30 2.57 -6.08
N TRP A 91 -4.57 2.80 -4.79
CA TRP A 91 -5.42 3.90 -4.36
C TRP A 91 -4.86 5.26 -4.82
N LEU A 92 -3.55 5.47 -4.63
CA LEU A 92 -2.85 6.69 -5.01
C LEU A 92 -2.98 6.96 -6.52
N LEU A 93 -2.69 5.95 -7.35
CA LEU A 93 -2.80 6.02 -8.80
C LEU A 93 -4.23 6.27 -9.28
N LYS A 94 -5.23 5.79 -8.55
CA LYS A 94 -6.65 5.97 -8.87
C LYS A 94 -7.16 7.35 -8.51
N LYS A 95 -6.67 7.95 -7.42
CA LYS A 95 -7.20 9.20 -6.85
C LYS A 95 -6.43 10.45 -7.25
N HIS A 96 -5.12 10.33 -7.48
CA HIS A 96 -4.25 11.48 -7.72
C HIS A 96 -3.69 11.46 -9.15
N ASP A 97 -2.91 12.47 -9.50
CA ASP A 97 -2.21 12.49 -10.77
C ASP A 97 -0.99 11.55 -10.75
N PHE A 98 -0.37 11.36 -11.91
CA PHE A 98 0.76 10.45 -12.04
C PHE A 98 2.03 10.98 -11.36
N ARG A 99 2.14 12.30 -11.13
CA ARG A 99 3.31 12.92 -10.50
C ARG A 99 3.36 12.61 -9.01
N GLU A 100 2.23 12.70 -8.32
CA GLU A 100 2.16 12.28 -6.92
C GLU A 100 2.40 10.78 -6.76
N TYR A 101 1.86 9.99 -7.69
CA TYR A 101 2.13 8.55 -7.75
C TYR A 101 3.63 8.26 -7.86
N GLU A 102 4.32 8.80 -8.86
CA GLU A 102 5.76 8.57 -9.08
C GLU A 102 6.62 8.97 -7.86
N LYS A 103 6.24 10.05 -7.19
CA LYS A 103 6.93 10.56 -6.01
C LYS A 103 6.77 9.64 -4.79
N LEU A 104 5.56 9.15 -4.54
CA LEU A 104 5.21 8.47 -3.28
C LEU A 104 5.15 6.94 -3.39
N SER A 105 4.97 6.37 -4.58
CA SER A 105 4.78 4.93 -4.75
C SER A 105 6.02 4.14 -4.36
N SER A 106 5.82 2.94 -3.80
CA SER A 106 6.91 2.00 -3.56
C SER A 106 7.31 1.25 -4.83
N TYR A 107 6.42 1.20 -5.83
CA TYR A 107 6.74 0.72 -7.17
C TYR A 107 7.60 1.73 -7.95
N LYS A 108 8.79 1.32 -8.41
CA LYS A 108 9.76 2.20 -9.12
C LYS A 108 10.03 1.82 -10.59
N LYS A 109 9.41 0.76 -11.12
CA LYS A 109 9.67 0.25 -12.49
C LYS A 109 8.57 0.69 -13.48
N HIS A 110 8.10 1.94 -13.42
CA HIS A 110 7.06 2.46 -14.31
C HIS A 110 7.56 2.86 -15.70
N GLU A 111 8.87 3.02 -15.89
CA GLU A 111 9.50 3.29 -17.19
C GLU A 111 9.33 2.15 -18.21
N GLN A 112 8.92 0.95 -17.76
CA GLN A 112 8.70 -0.20 -18.63
C GLN A 112 7.43 -0.09 -19.49
N PHE A 113 6.51 0.83 -19.14
CA PHE A 113 5.26 1.07 -19.86
C PHE A 113 5.46 2.14 -20.94
N LYS A 114 4.88 1.97 -22.13
CA LYS A 114 5.32 2.73 -23.34
C LYS A 114 4.30 3.72 -23.90
N PHE A 115 3.01 3.54 -23.67
CA PHE A 115 1.98 4.34 -24.35
C PHE A 115 1.11 5.13 -23.37
N ASN A 116 0.46 4.43 -22.44
CA ASN A 116 -0.35 5.06 -21.42
C ASN A 116 -0.01 4.42 -20.08
N VAL A 117 1.13 4.86 -19.53
CA VAL A 117 1.72 4.33 -18.29
C VAL A 117 0.68 4.22 -17.17
N ARG A 118 -0.13 5.26 -16.96
CA ARG A 118 -1.18 5.26 -15.94
C ARG A 118 -2.23 4.17 -16.18
N LYS A 119 -2.75 4.06 -17.41
CA LYS A 119 -3.77 3.06 -17.73
C LYS A 119 -3.19 1.65 -17.63
N GLU A 120 -2.02 1.41 -18.20
CA GLU A 120 -1.35 0.11 -18.18
C GLU A 120 -1.04 -0.35 -16.74
N LEU A 121 -0.62 0.57 -15.86
CA LEU A 121 -0.45 0.30 -14.44
C LEU A 121 -1.78 -0.02 -13.74
N LEU A 122 -2.83 0.77 -13.97
CA LEU A 122 -4.15 0.52 -13.39
C LEU A 122 -4.67 -0.86 -13.78
N ASP A 123 -4.62 -1.20 -15.08
CA ASP A 123 -5.04 -2.51 -15.58
C ASP A 123 -4.24 -3.64 -14.91
N LYS A 124 -2.94 -3.43 -14.68
CA LYS A 124 -2.07 -4.41 -14.02
C LYS A 124 -2.37 -4.58 -12.53
N TYR A 125 -2.56 -3.49 -11.79
CA TYR A 125 -2.99 -3.54 -10.39
C TYR A 125 -4.34 -4.25 -10.26
N GLU A 126 -5.30 -3.90 -11.13
CA GLU A 126 -6.63 -4.52 -11.11
C GLU A 126 -6.54 -6.02 -11.41
N SER A 127 -5.74 -6.44 -12.39
CA SER A 127 -5.53 -7.87 -12.67
C SER A 127 -5.02 -8.64 -11.44
N ILE A 128 -4.07 -8.09 -10.67
CA ILE A 128 -3.48 -8.78 -9.51
C ILE A 128 -4.45 -8.75 -8.32
N LEU A 129 -5.04 -7.60 -8.03
CA LEU A 129 -5.94 -7.40 -6.88
C LEU A 129 -7.28 -8.13 -7.06
N TRP A 130 -7.85 -8.14 -8.28
CA TRP A 130 -9.13 -8.81 -8.54
C TRP A 130 -9.01 -10.32 -8.61
N ALA A 131 -7.86 -10.86 -9.03
CA ALA A 131 -7.60 -12.30 -8.95
C ALA A 131 -7.74 -12.82 -7.51
N HIS A 132 -7.39 -11.99 -6.52
CA HIS A 132 -7.52 -12.31 -5.10
C HIS A 132 -8.97 -12.37 -4.60
N ILE A 133 -9.87 -11.54 -5.15
CA ILE A 133 -11.28 -11.48 -4.73
C ILE A 133 -12.07 -12.70 -5.22
N ARG A 134 -11.65 -13.33 -6.32
CA ARG A 134 -12.35 -14.48 -6.91
C ARG A 134 -11.95 -15.84 -6.34
N ILE A 135 -10.84 -15.90 -5.59
CA ILE A 135 -10.30 -17.14 -5.02
C ILE A 135 -10.79 -17.37 -3.58
N VAL A 136 -11.46 -16.38 -2.98
CA VAL A 136 -12.13 -16.47 -1.67
C VAL A 136 -13.63 -16.59 -1.86
#